data_AF-A0A352PVF8-F1
#
_entry.id   AF-A0A352PVF8-F1
#
_cell.length_a   1.000
_cell.length_b   1.000
_cell.length_c   1.000
_cell.angle_alpha   90.00
_cell.angle_beta   90.00
_cell.angle_gamma   90.00
#
_symmetry.space_group_name_H-M   'P 1'
#
loop_
_entity.id
_entity.type
_entity.pdbx_description
1 polymer ?
#
loop_
_entity_poly.entity_id
_entity_poly.type
_entity_poly.pdbx_seq_one_letter_code
_entity_poly.pdbx_strand_id
1 'polypeptide(L)'
;PLRRIFKTEKFITDRTLENLAKTIILTGLIVGYSYGIEYFMAWYSGNMTERDTFLWRAIGHYAPQFWIMLVCNSILPLALFFKKVRTHLPTLIGICLLINVGMWFERYVIIVGSMAHEYDPYSWGIYSPTRVDYGIMVGSFCLFFLMFSLFVKFLPSISMTEVKEAMPFPVRPSGRGNPPAKEA
;
A
#
# COMPACT_ATOMS: atom_id res chain seq x y z
N PRO A 1 -5.16 -11.42 7.28
CA PRO A 1 -6.17 -11.75 8.32
C PRO A 1 -7.49 -12.28 7.71
N LEU A 2 -8.10 -11.58 6.75
CA LEU A 2 -9.36 -12.01 6.11
C LEU A 2 -9.25 -13.38 5.41
N ARG A 3 -8.13 -13.63 4.71
CA ARG A 3 -7.80 -14.94 4.08
C ARG A 3 -7.89 -16.12 5.05
N ARG A 4 -7.45 -15.92 6.30
CA ARG A 4 -7.41 -16.97 7.34
C ARG A 4 -8.77 -17.17 8.02
N ILE A 5 -9.56 -16.11 8.16
CA ILE A 5 -10.90 -16.14 8.75
C ILE A 5 -11.91 -16.79 7.80
N PHE A 6 -11.85 -16.47 6.51
CA PHE A 6 -12.76 -17.01 5.47
C PHE A 6 -12.24 -18.28 4.79
N LYS A 7 -11.10 -18.83 5.23
CA LYS A 7 -10.45 -20.03 4.66
C LYS A 7 -10.33 -20.00 3.12
N THR A 8 -10.11 -18.81 2.56
CA THR A 8 -10.08 -18.56 1.11
C THR A 8 -8.69 -18.78 0.49
N GLU A 9 -7.85 -19.54 1.17
CA GLU A 9 -6.47 -19.87 0.77
C GLU A 9 -6.40 -20.61 -0.57
N LYS A 10 -7.46 -21.34 -0.95
CA LYS A 10 -7.55 -22.02 -2.26
C LYS A 10 -7.78 -21.06 -3.43
N PHE A 11 -8.38 -19.89 -3.19
CA PHE A 11 -8.64 -18.89 -4.24
C PHE A 11 -7.57 -17.81 -4.28
N ILE A 12 -7.15 -17.32 -3.10
CA ILE A 12 -6.04 -16.38 -2.98
C ILE A 12 -4.75 -17.19 -2.80
N THR A 13 -4.12 -17.55 -3.91
CA THR A 13 -2.86 -18.30 -3.92
C THR A 13 -1.66 -17.41 -3.60
N ASP A 14 -0.55 -18.01 -3.18
CA ASP A 14 0.67 -17.27 -2.88
C ASP A 14 1.28 -16.60 -4.12
N ARG A 15 1.00 -17.13 -5.33
CA ARG A 15 1.30 -16.46 -6.61
C ARG A 15 0.60 -15.11 -6.75
N THR A 16 -0.66 -15.01 -6.34
CA THR A 16 -1.41 -13.74 -6.39
C THR A 16 -0.79 -12.72 -5.45
N LEU A 17 -0.40 -13.14 -4.23
CA LEU A 17 0.30 -12.28 -3.29
C LEU A 17 1.68 -11.84 -3.80
N GLU A 18 2.41 -12.73 -4.47
CA GLU A 18 3.70 -12.39 -5.08
C GLU A 18 3.53 -11.39 -6.23
N ASN A 19 2.49 -11.54 -7.05
CA ASN A 19 2.18 -10.60 -8.13
C ASN A 19 1.77 -9.22 -7.57
N LEU A 20 0.96 -9.19 -6.51
CA LEU A 20 0.64 -7.95 -5.80
C LEU A 20 1.90 -7.29 -5.24
N ALA A 21 2.80 -8.05 -4.63
CA ALA A 21 4.07 -7.52 -4.13
C ALA A 21 4.91 -6.91 -5.27
N LYS A 22 4.93 -7.52 -6.46
CA LYS A 22 5.61 -6.95 -7.64
C LYS A 22 4.98 -5.64 -8.11
N THR A 23 3.65 -5.52 -8.07
CA THR A 23 2.98 -4.24 -8.40
C THR A 23 3.27 -3.14 -7.38
N ILE A 24 3.41 -3.49 -6.09
CA ILE A 24 3.83 -2.55 -5.04
C ILE A 24 5.27 -2.07 -5.28
N ILE A 25 6.18 -2.96 -5.69
CA ILE A 25 7.55 -2.57 -6.04
C ILE A 25 7.53 -1.58 -7.21
N LEU A 26 6.79 -1.88 -8.28
CA LEU A 26 6.71 -1.03 -9.45
C LEU A 26 6.21 0.37 -9.09
N THR A 27 5.10 0.45 -8.36
CA THR A 27 4.51 1.73 -7.94
C THR A 27 5.39 2.48 -6.96
N GLY A 28 6.04 1.78 -6.02
CA GLY A 28 7.03 2.37 -5.11
C GLY A 28 8.24 2.96 -5.84
N LEU A 29 8.73 2.31 -6.89
CA LEU A 29 9.82 2.85 -7.73
C LEU A 29 9.40 4.11 -8.47
N ILE A 30 8.16 4.17 -8.99
CA ILE A 30 7.62 5.36 -9.64
C ILE A 30 7.57 6.54 -8.65
N VAL A 31 7.02 6.31 -7.46
CA VAL A 31 6.93 7.34 -6.41
C VAL A 31 8.32 7.79 -5.95
N GLY A 32 9.24 6.84 -5.72
CA GLY A 32 10.62 7.16 -5.36
C GLY A 32 11.36 7.98 -6.43
N TYR A 33 11.11 7.68 -7.71
CA TYR A 33 11.62 8.47 -8.83
C TYR A 33 11.05 9.89 -8.85
N SER A 34 9.74 10.05 -8.62
CA SER A 34 9.09 11.36 -8.52
C SER A 34 9.72 12.22 -7.42
N TYR A 35 9.95 11.67 -6.23
CA TYR A 35 10.64 12.41 -5.15
C TYR A 35 12.07 12.82 -5.54
N GLY A 36 12.80 11.95 -6.24
CA GLY A 36 14.14 12.26 -6.74
C GLY A 36 14.13 13.42 -7.74
N ILE A 37 13.17 13.44 -8.67
CA ILE A 37 12.98 14.55 -9.61
C ILE A 37 12.58 15.84 -8.89
N GLU A 38 11.67 15.79 -7.91
CA GLU A 38 11.24 16.99 -7.19
C GLU A 38 12.43 17.68 -6.51
N TYR A 39 13.29 16.91 -5.84
CA TYR A 39 14.52 17.44 -5.25
C TYR A 39 15.52 17.95 -6.30
N PHE A 40 15.66 17.24 -7.42
CA PHE A 40 16.52 17.66 -8.52
C PHE A 40 16.03 18.98 -9.15
N MET A 41 14.73 19.10 -9.40
CA MET A 41 14.11 20.29 -9.97
C MET A 41 14.18 21.48 -9.01
N ALA A 42 13.97 21.27 -7.71
CA ALA A 42 14.13 22.32 -6.71
C ALA A 42 15.56 22.85 -6.64
N TRP A 43 16.56 21.98 -6.80
CA TRP A 43 17.96 22.37 -6.88
C TRP A 43 18.30 23.06 -8.21
N TYR A 44 17.76 22.56 -9.32
CA TYR A 44 18.00 23.07 -10.68
C TYR A 44 17.30 24.41 -10.97
N SER A 45 16.11 24.64 -10.38
CA SER A 45 15.27 25.85 -10.54
C SER A 45 16.01 27.13 -10.16
N GLY A 46 16.99 27.06 -9.26
CA GLY A 46 17.81 28.22 -8.85
C GLY A 46 17.06 29.29 -8.05
N ASN A 47 15.76 29.12 -7.80
CA ASN A 47 14.98 30.01 -6.95
C ASN A 47 15.30 29.76 -5.47
N MET A 48 15.77 30.79 -4.77
CA MET A 48 16.16 30.72 -3.36
C MET A 48 14.99 30.25 -2.48
N THR A 49 13.77 30.70 -2.77
CA THR A 49 12.57 30.34 -1.99
C THR A 49 12.21 28.86 -2.12
N GLU A 50 12.21 28.29 -3.32
CA GLU A 50 11.94 26.86 -3.51
C GLU A 50 13.01 25.98 -2.87
N ARG A 51 14.28 26.37 -3.04
CA ARG A 51 15.40 25.62 -2.46
C ARG A 51 15.31 25.62 -0.93
N ASP A 52 14.99 26.76 -0.33
CA ASP A 52 14.88 26.91 1.11
C ASP A 52 13.67 26.11 1.65
N THR A 53 12.52 26.10 0.98
CA THR A 53 11.36 25.27 1.37
C THR A 53 11.68 23.77 1.33
N PHE A 54 12.40 23.28 0.32
CA PHE A 54 12.82 21.87 0.23
C PHE A 54 13.90 21.50 1.26
N LEU A 55 14.83 22.41 1.57
CA LEU A 55 15.79 22.24 2.67
C LEU A 55 15.08 22.21 4.03
N TRP A 56 14.09 23.09 4.23
CA TRP A 56 13.30 23.14 5.46
C TRP A 56 12.45 21.87 5.64
N ARG A 57 12.00 21.25 4.55
CA ARG A 57 11.33 19.94 4.59
C ARG A 57 12.27 18.82 5.05
N ALA A 58 13.55 18.87 4.68
CA ALA A 58 14.54 17.84 5.03
C ALA A 58 15.19 18.01 6.42
N ILE A 59 15.38 19.25 6.87
CA ILE A 59 16.15 19.60 8.09
C ILE A 59 15.31 20.35 9.14
N GLY A 60 14.19 20.95 8.74
CA GLY A 60 13.35 21.75 9.62
C GLY A 60 12.47 20.94 10.57
N HIS A 61 11.47 21.60 11.14
CA HIS A 61 10.63 21.03 12.22
C HIS A 61 9.81 19.79 11.78
N TYR A 62 9.59 19.61 10.46
CA TYR A 62 8.89 18.45 9.89
C TYR A 62 9.83 17.38 9.30
N ALA A 63 11.14 17.48 9.56
CA ALA A 63 12.13 16.51 9.12
C ALA A 63 11.80 15.05 9.50
N PRO A 64 11.42 14.70 10.75
CA PRO A 64 11.17 13.30 11.07
C PRO A 64 10.01 12.71 10.26
N GLN A 65 8.97 13.49 9.98
CA GLN A 65 7.84 13.08 9.13
C GLN A 65 8.29 12.87 7.68
N PHE A 66 9.15 13.74 7.16
CA PHE A 66 9.73 13.60 5.83
C PHE A 66 10.60 12.34 5.70
N TRP A 67 11.49 12.08 6.67
CA TRP A 67 12.32 10.87 6.66
C TRP A 67 11.50 9.59 6.79
N ILE A 68 10.45 9.59 7.62
CA ILE A 68 9.52 8.44 7.72
C ILE A 68 8.82 8.19 6.38
N MET A 69 8.34 9.24 5.71
CA MET A 69 7.76 9.13 4.37
C MET A 69 8.75 8.51 3.37
N LEU A 70 9.98 9.05 3.31
CA LEU A 70 11.01 8.59 2.38
C LEU A 70 11.37 7.12 2.61
N VAL A 71 11.58 6.73 3.87
CA VAL A 71 11.91 5.35 4.24
C VAL A 71 10.75 4.42 3.93
N CYS A 72 9.51 4.79 4.26
CA CYS A 72 8.34 3.95 4.07
C CYS A 72 7.92 3.78 2.62
N ASN A 73 8.08 4.82 1.79
CA ASN A 73 7.63 4.78 0.40
C ASN A 73 8.74 4.37 -0.58
N SER A 74 10.01 4.67 -0.29
CA SER A 74 11.13 4.35 -1.20
C SER A 74 11.93 3.13 -0.75
N ILE A 75 12.26 3.00 0.54
CA ILE A 75 13.17 1.93 1.02
C ILE A 75 12.41 0.64 1.29
N LEU A 76 11.23 0.74 1.91
CA LEU A 76 10.41 -0.42 2.28
C LEU A 76 9.94 -1.25 1.07
N PRO A 77 9.51 -0.65 -0.06
CA PRO A 77 9.20 -1.42 -1.27
C PRO A 77 10.43 -2.10 -1.89
N LEU A 78 11.64 -1.52 -1.76
CA LEU A 78 12.86 -2.16 -2.24
C LEU A 78 13.18 -3.45 -1.47
N ALA A 79 12.81 -3.54 -0.19
CA ALA A 79 12.95 -4.77 0.60
C ALA A 79 12.11 -5.93 0.03
N LEU A 80 11.02 -5.64 -0.69
CA LEU A 80 10.20 -6.67 -1.38
C LEU A 80 10.92 -7.26 -2.60
N PHE A 81 12.07 -6.73 -3.05
CA PHE A 81 12.84 -7.36 -4.12
C PHE A 81 13.30 -8.77 -3.74
N PHE A 82 13.64 -8.96 -2.45
CA PHE A 82 14.03 -10.26 -1.91
C PHE A 82 12.86 -11.24 -1.90
N LYS A 83 13.03 -12.38 -2.60
CA LYS A 83 12.00 -13.43 -2.70
C LYS A 83 11.57 -13.96 -1.32
N LYS A 84 12.52 -14.06 -0.37
CA LYS A 84 12.26 -14.49 1.02
C LYS A 84 11.27 -13.58 1.75
N VAL A 85 11.29 -12.28 1.47
CA VAL A 85 10.40 -11.28 2.08
C VAL A 85 9.00 -11.36 1.46
N ARG A 86 8.91 -11.62 0.14
CA ARG A 86 7.64 -11.73 -0.60
C ARG A 86 6.85 -13.00 -0.30
N THR A 87 7.51 -14.08 0.10
CA THR A 87 6.82 -15.35 0.39
C THR A 87 6.39 -15.47 1.85
N HIS A 88 6.80 -14.54 2.71
CA HIS A 88 6.46 -14.57 4.14
C HIS A 88 5.26 -13.67 4.44
N LEU A 89 4.09 -14.29 4.62
CA LEU A 89 2.80 -13.60 4.81
C LEU A 89 2.79 -12.55 5.97
N PRO A 90 3.37 -12.82 7.17
CA PRO A 90 3.43 -11.81 8.23
C PRO A 90 4.23 -10.57 7.83
N THR A 91 5.34 -10.78 7.11
CA THR A 91 6.20 -9.68 6.66
C THR A 91 5.50 -8.84 5.60
N LEU A 92 4.77 -9.47 4.67
CA LEU A 92 3.93 -8.77 3.70
C LEU A 92 2.88 -7.87 4.35
N ILE A 93 2.21 -8.35 5.41
CA ILE A 93 1.22 -7.56 6.15
C ILE A 93 1.89 -6.39 6.86
N GLY A 94 3.03 -6.62 7.53
CA GLY A 94 3.79 -5.56 8.19
C GLY A 94 4.23 -4.47 7.22
N ILE A 95 4.79 -4.85 6.07
CA ILE A 95 5.21 -3.90 5.03
C ILE A 95 4.02 -3.13 4.47
N CYS A 96 2.88 -3.80 4.20
CA CYS A 96 1.68 -3.14 3.71
C CYS A 96 1.15 -2.08 4.70
N LEU A 97 1.18 -2.38 6.00
CA LEU A 97 0.76 -1.42 7.03
C LEU A 97 1.71 -0.23 7.10
N LEU A 98 3.02 -0.47 7.04
CA LEU A 98 4.03 0.59 7.03
C LEU A 98 3.92 1.47 5.78
N ILE A 99 3.65 0.90 4.60
CA ILE A 99 3.42 1.68 3.37
C ILE A 99 2.18 2.56 3.51
N ASN A 100 1.07 2.06 4.07
CA ASN A 100 -0.11 2.89 4.29
C ASN A 100 0.17 4.08 5.22
N VAL A 101 0.93 3.85 6.30
CA VAL A 101 1.37 4.92 7.19
C VAL A 101 2.29 5.90 6.46
N GLY A 102 3.22 5.40 5.63
CA GLY A 102 4.11 6.21 4.80
C GLY A 102 3.38 7.09 3.78
N MET A 103 2.36 6.56 3.11
CA MET A 103 1.51 7.31 2.17
C MET A 103 0.66 8.37 2.89
N TRP A 104 0.22 8.11 4.13
CA TRP A 104 -0.45 9.14 4.92
C TRP A 104 0.52 10.28 5.30
N PHE A 105 1.74 9.94 5.74
CA PHE A 105 2.78 10.93 6.01
C PHE A 105 3.21 11.70 4.76
N GLU A 106 3.18 11.08 3.57
CA GLU A 106 3.37 11.80 2.31
C GLU A 106 2.39 12.96 2.19
N ARG A 107 1.09 12.67 2.29
CA ARG A 107 0.06 13.70 2.17
C ARG A 107 0.20 14.77 3.24
N TYR A 108 0.55 14.37 4.47
CA TYR A 108 0.84 15.31 5.55
C TYR A 108 2.00 16.25 5.22
N VAL A 109 3.14 15.72 4.76
CA VAL A 109 4.36 16.50 4.47
C VAL A 109 4.18 17.42 3.26
N ILE A 110 3.47 16.96 2.21
CA ILE A 110 3.19 17.81 1.04
C ILE A 110 2.27 18.96 1.41
N ILE A 111 1.18 18.71 2.15
CA ILE A 111 0.20 19.76 2.47
C ILE A 111 0.75 20.69 3.55
N VAL A 112 1.09 20.15 4.73
CA VAL A 112 1.53 20.96 5.87
C VAL A 112 2.90 21.57 5.63
N GLY A 113 3.82 20.81 5.01
CA GLY A 113 5.17 21.31 4.74
C GLY A 113 5.19 22.43 3.71
N SER A 114 4.30 22.42 2.70
CA SER A 114 4.21 23.52 1.73
C SER A 114 3.54 24.77 2.31
N MET A 115 2.58 24.62 3.24
CA MET A 115 1.92 25.77 3.88
C MET A 115 2.75 26.39 5.01
N ALA A 116 3.57 25.61 5.70
CA ALA A 116 4.35 26.11 6.84
C ALA A 116 5.50 27.06 6.44
N HIS A 117 5.95 26.99 5.18
CA HIS A 117 7.04 27.80 4.65
C HIS A 117 6.65 28.34 3.27
N GLU A 118 5.80 29.37 3.31
CA GLU A 118 5.30 30.07 2.14
C GLU A 118 6.23 31.23 1.74
N TYR A 119 5.97 31.85 0.59
CA TYR A 119 6.77 32.95 0.02
C TYR A 119 6.92 34.15 0.97
N ASP A 120 5.93 34.41 1.83
CA ASP A 120 5.97 35.51 2.80
C ASP A 120 6.42 35.00 4.20
N PRO A 121 7.56 35.47 4.72
CA PRO A 121 8.06 35.09 6.05
C PRO A 121 7.11 35.41 7.20
N TYR A 122 6.20 36.38 7.06
CA TYR A 122 5.26 36.74 8.11
C TYR A 122 4.19 35.65 8.36
N SER A 123 3.87 34.86 7.34
CA SER A 123 2.81 33.85 7.38
C SER A 123 3.27 32.47 7.85
N TRP A 124 4.53 32.33 8.27
CA TRP A 124 5.08 31.04 8.71
C TRP A 124 4.40 30.55 9.98
N GLY A 125 3.73 29.41 9.87
CA GLY A 125 2.96 28.80 10.94
C GLY A 125 3.34 27.34 11.15
N ILE A 126 3.32 26.89 12.41
CA ILE A 126 3.47 25.48 12.76
C ILE A 126 2.07 24.92 13.03
N TYR A 127 1.70 23.89 12.27
CA TYR A 127 0.46 23.17 12.47
C TYR A 127 0.70 21.99 13.43
N SER A 128 -0.01 22.01 14.55
CA SER A 128 -0.08 20.88 15.46
C SER A 128 -1.52 20.36 15.49
N PRO A 129 -1.77 19.11 15.06
CA PRO A 129 -3.11 18.54 15.06
C PRO A 129 -3.69 18.49 16.48
N THR A 130 -4.94 18.89 16.59
CA THR A 130 -5.69 18.90 17.85
C THR A 130 -6.27 17.52 18.15
N ARG A 131 -6.72 17.31 19.39
CA ARG A 131 -7.41 16.06 19.78
C ARG A 131 -8.65 15.76 18.93
N VAL A 132 -9.31 16.81 18.42
CA VAL A 132 -10.48 16.67 17.55
C VAL A 132 -10.08 16.12 16.18
N ASP A 133 -8.98 16.59 15.61
CA ASP A 133 -8.46 16.11 14.32
C ASP A 133 -8.15 14.60 14.37
N TYR A 134 -7.51 14.15 15.44
CA TYR A 134 -7.29 12.72 15.69
C TYR A 134 -8.60 11.95 15.90
N GLY A 135 -9.58 12.56 16.57
CA GLY A 135 -10.91 11.98 16.75
C GLY A 135 -11.64 11.74 15.43
N ILE A 136 -11.58 12.70 14.50
CA ILE A 136 -12.17 12.57 13.16
C ILE A 136 -11.44 11.50 12.34
N MET A 137 -10.11 11.46 12.41
CA MET A 137 -9.32 10.42 11.74
C MET A 137 -9.71 9.02 12.23
N VAL A 138 -9.72 8.80 13.55
CA VAL A 138 -10.09 7.51 14.14
C VAL A 138 -11.55 7.17 13.85
N GLY A 139 -12.45 8.15 13.94
CA GLY A 139 -13.87 7.98 13.59
C GLY A 139 -14.06 7.52 12.15
N SER A 140 -13.28 8.05 11.21
CA SER A 140 -13.32 7.65 9.79
C SER A 140 -12.85 6.20 9.60
N PHE A 141 -11.80 5.77 10.31
CA PHE A 141 -11.38 4.36 10.31
C PHE A 141 -12.44 3.45 10.91
N CYS A 142 -13.03 3.82 12.05
CA CYS A 142 -14.11 3.05 12.67
C CYS A 142 -15.31 2.90 11.74
N LEU A 143 -15.73 3.99 11.07
CA LEU A 143 -16.82 3.97 10.10
C LEU A 143 -16.48 3.07 8.91
N PHE A 144 -15.27 3.15 8.38
CA PHE A 144 -14.80 2.28 7.29
C PHE A 144 -14.86 0.79 7.70
N PHE A 145 -14.31 0.42 8.86
CA PHE A 145 -14.34 -0.97 9.31
C PHE A 145 -15.76 -1.46 9.63
N LEU A 146 -16.63 -0.58 10.13
CA LEU A 146 -18.04 -0.89 10.34
C LEU A 146 -18.74 -1.19 9.02
N MET A 147 -18.61 -0.29 8.03
CA MET A 147 -19.19 -0.49 6.69
C MET A 147 -18.61 -1.72 6.00
N PHE A 148 -17.29 -1.94 6.08
CA PHE A 148 -16.62 -3.12 5.53
C PHE A 148 -17.11 -4.42 6.19
N SER A 149 -17.31 -4.42 7.51
CA SER A 149 -17.82 -5.60 8.22
C SER A 149 -19.28 -5.90 7.84
N LEU A 150 -20.11 -4.87 7.66
CA LEU A 150 -21.48 -5.06 7.15
C LEU A 150 -21.46 -5.61 5.71
N PHE A 151 -20.60 -5.07 4.85
CA PHE A 151 -20.44 -5.55 3.47
C PHE A 151 -20.08 -7.05 3.44
N VAL A 152 -19.06 -7.46 4.21
CA VAL A 152 -18.63 -8.87 4.28
C VAL A 152 -19.71 -9.79 4.86
N LYS A 153 -20.61 -9.27 5.72
CA LYS A 153 -21.69 -10.05 6.31
C LYS A 153 -22.91 -10.19 5.38
N PHE A 154 -23.27 -9.15 4.64
CA PHE A 154 -24.48 -9.12 3.83
C PHE A 154 -24.26 -9.51 2.36
N LEU A 155 -23.05 -9.34 1.83
CA LEU A 155 -22.73 -9.61 0.43
C LEU A 155 -21.61 -10.65 0.31
N PRO A 156 -21.62 -11.51 -0.73
CA PRO A 156 -20.53 -12.44 -0.97
C PRO A 156 -19.26 -11.65 -1.31
N SER A 157 -18.22 -11.79 -0.46
CA SER A 157 -16.96 -11.04 -0.61
C SER A 157 -16.09 -11.51 -1.80
N ILE A 158 -16.48 -12.59 -2.47
CA ILE A 158 -15.80 -13.13 -3.66
C ILE A 158 -16.84 -13.27 -4.77
N SER A 159 -16.47 -12.81 -5.96
CA SER A 159 -17.21 -12.99 -7.21
C SER A 159 -17.33 -14.48 -7.55
N MET A 160 -18.51 -15.06 -7.33
CA MET A 160 -18.77 -16.47 -7.65
C MET A 160 -18.72 -16.77 -9.16
N THR A 161 -18.88 -15.75 -10.00
CA THR A 161 -18.77 -15.84 -11.47
C THR A 161 -17.33 -16.04 -11.91
N GLU A 162 -16.41 -15.17 -11.50
CA GLU A 162 -14.99 -15.27 -11.85
C GLU A 162 -14.35 -16.55 -11.29
N VAL A 163 -14.76 -16.97 -10.09
CA VAL A 163 -14.32 -18.24 -9.50
C VAL A 163 -14.77 -19.44 -10.33
N LYS A 164 -15.98 -19.42 -10.91
CA LYS A 164 -16.47 -20.50 -11.76
C LYS A 164 -15.76 -20.55 -13.12
N GLU A 165 -15.40 -19.41 -13.69
CA GLU A 165 -14.63 -19.33 -14.93
C GLU A 165 -13.17 -19.79 -14.75
N ALA A 166 -12.58 -19.54 -13.58
CA ALA A 166 -11.22 -19.99 -13.26
C ALA A 166 -11.12 -21.49 -12.94
N MET A 167 -12.25 -22.17 -12.67
CA MET A 167 -12.26 -23.61 -12.44
C MET A 167 -12.24 -24.37 -13.77
N PRO A 168 -11.39 -25.40 -13.91
CA PRO A 168 -11.39 -26.23 -15.12
C PRO A 168 -12.77 -26.85 -15.31
N PHE A 169 -13.27 -26.81 -16.56
CA PHE A 169 -14.57 -27.38 -16.90
C PHE A 169 -14.65 -28.82 -16.38
N PRO A 170 -15.78 -29.24 -15.77
CA PRO A 170 -15.95 -30.60 -15.32
C PRO A 170 -15.86 -31.51 -16.54
N VAL A 171 -14.72 -32.17 -16.69
CA VAL A 171 -14.52 -33.17 -17.73
C VAL A 171 -15.48 -34.30 -17.41
N ARG A 172 -16.46 -34.54 -18.29
CA ARG A 172 -17.37 -35.68 -18.18
C ARG A 172 -16.48 -36.93 -18.04
N PRO A 173 -16.61 -37.73 -16.97
CA PRO A 173 -15.83 -38.96 -16.90
C PRO A 173 -16.19 -39.76 -18.14
N SER A 174 -15.19 -40.01 -18.98
CA SER A 174 -15.35 -40.79 -20.19
C SER A 174 -15.98 -42.12 -19.81
N GLY A 175 -17.25 -42.28 -20.15
CA GLY A 175 -17.99 -43.49 -19.88
C GLY A 175 -17.59 -44.54 -20.90
N ARG A 176 -17.09 -45.67 -20.38
CA ARG A 176 -16.91 -47.00 -21.00
C ARG A 176 -15.75 -47.18 -21.99
N GLY A 177 -14.74 -47.90 -21.51
CA GLY A 177 -13.90 -48.83 -22.27
C GLY A 177 -13.42 -49.98 -21.36
N ASN A 178 -14.21 -51.06 -21.29
CA ASN A 178 -13.99 -52.43 -20.79
C ASN A 178 -13.12 -52.72 -19.52
N PRO A 179 -13.64 -53.52 -18.56
CA PRO A 179 -12.90 -54.68 -18.01
C PRO A 179 -13.20 -55.94 -18.85
N PRO A 180 -12.49 -57.10 -18.77
CA PRO A 180 -11.26 -57.49 -18.06
C PRO A 180 -10.16 -58.04 -19.03
N ALA A 181 -8.96 -58.42 -18.56
CA ALA A 181 -8.59 -59.84 -18.44
C ALA A 181 -7.42 -60.01 -17.46
N LYS A 182 -7.65 -60.85 -16.44
CA LYS A 182 -6.57 -61.55 -15.74
C LYS A 182 -6.17 -62.74 -16.62
N GLU A 183 -4.91 -62.78 -17.03
CA GLU A 183 -4.15 -63.96 -17.46
C GLU A 183 -2.71 -63.67 -16.98
N ALA A 184 -1.98 -64.49 -16.22
CA ALA A 184 -2.12 -65.86 -15.72
C ALA A 184 -1.43 -65.96 -14.35
#